data_AF-A0A235B584-F1
#
_entry.id   AF-A0A235B584-F1
#
_cell.length_a   1.000
_cell.length_b   1.000
_cell.length_c   1.000
_cell.angle_alpha   90.00
_cell.angle_beta   90.00
_cell.angle_gamma   90.00
#
_symmetry.space_group_name_H-M   'P 1'
#
loop_
_entity.id
_entity.type
_entity.pdbx_description
1 polymer ?
#
loop_
_entity_poly.entity_id
_entity_poly.type
_entity_poly.pdbx_seq_one_letter_code
_entity_poly.pdbx_strand_id
1 'polypeptide(L)' 'MNITMDLSWEEFKAARKCLERRYRELRHKVLEGDRKGRSIHWYREEAILLERVLEELNQSRF' A
#
# COMPACT_ATOMS: atom_id res chain seq x y z
N MET A 1 10.31 -8.60 16.63
CA MET A 1 9.11 -9.46 16.53
C MET A 1 8.99 -9.87 15.07
N ASN A 2 9.37 -11.10 14.73
CA ASN A 2 9.28 -11.60 13.36
C ASN A 2 7.86 -12.13 13.17
N ILE A 3 7.05 -11.40 12.40
CA ILE A 3 5.73 -11.88 11.98
C ILE A 3 5.97 -12.81 10.79
N THR A 4 5.94 -14.12 11.03
CA THR A 4 5.88 -15.12 9.97
C THR A 4 4.43 -15.28 9.55
N MET A 5 4.10 -14.80 8.35
CA MET A 5 2.81 -15.02 7.71
C MET A 5 2.88 -16.31 6.89
N ASP A 6 2.29 -17.39 7.41
CA ASP A 6 2.01 -18.61 6.64
C ASP A 6 0.82 -18.35 5.70
N LEU A 7 1.08 -17.68 4.58
CA LEU A 7 0.11 -17.55 3.48
C LEU A 7 0.45 -18.56 2.39
N SER A 8 -0.59 -19.17 1.81
CA SER A 8 -0.43 -19.80 0.49
C SER A 8 -0.07 -18.75 -0.56
N TRP A 9 0.55 -19.20 -1.67
CA TRP A 9 0.91 -18.31 -2.77
C TRP A 9 -0.28 -17.51 -3.34
N GLU A 10 -1.47 -18.13 -3.40
CA GLU A 10 -2.68 -17.46 -3.88
C GLU A 10 -3.18 -16.41 -2.88
N GLU A 11 -3.12 -16.68 -1.58
CA GLU A 11 -3.45 -15.70 -0.55
C GLU A 11 -2.47 -14.53 -0.54
N PHE A 12 -1.17 -14.81 -0.71
CA PHE A 12 -0.15 -13.77 -0.84
C PHE A 12 -0.42 -12.87 -2.05
N LYS A 13 -0.71 -13.48 -3.22
CA LYS A 13 -1.03 -12.75 -4.45
C LYS A 13 -2.30 -11.91 -4.30
N ALA A 14 -3.33 -12.45 -3.66
CA ALA A 14 -4.57 -11.73 -3.39
C ALA A 14 -4.33 -10.54 -2.43
N ALA A 15 -3.62 -10.77 -1.32
CA ALA A 15 -3.28 -9.73 -0.36
C ALA A 15 -2.47 -8.60 -1.01
N ARG A 16 -1.44 -8.96 -1.79
CA ARG A 16 -0.64 -8.00 -2.55
C ARG A 16 -1.49 -7.17 -3.51
N LYS A 17 -2.40 -7.81 -4.26
CA LYS A 17 -3.31 -7.09 -5.17
C LYS A 17 -4.22 -6.10 -4.44
N CYS A 18 -4.70 -6.45 -3.25
CA CYS A 18 -5.48 -5.56 -2.40
C CYS A 18 -4.66 -4.34 -1.94
N LEU A 19 -3.41 -4.56 -1.51
CA LEU A 19 -2.49 -3.49 -1.12
C LEU A 19 -2.17 -2.57 -2.31
N GLU A 20 -1.81 -3.12 -3.47
CA GLU A 20 -1.54 -2.34 -4.69
C GLU A 20 -2.75 -1.48 -5.09
N ARG A 21 -3.96 -2.04 -5.01
CA ARG A 21 -5.20 -1.30 -5.27
C ARG A 21 -5.35 -0.13 -4.29
N ARG A 22 -5.18 -0.38 -2.99
CA ARG A 22 -5.31 0.65 -1.96
C ARG A 22 -4.29 1.77 -2.15
N TYR A 23 -3.04 1.43 -2.48
CA TYR A 23 -2.00 2.40 -2.77
C TYR A 23 -2.41 3.33 -3.93
N ARG A 24 -2.92 2.77 -5.03
CA ARG A 24 -3.41 3.56 -6.18
C ARG A 24 -4.56 4.50 -5.78
N GLU A 25 -5.52 4.00 -4.99
CA GLU A 25 -6.63 4.82 -4.49
C GLU A 25 -6.13 6.00 -3.63
N LEU A 26 -5.16 5.78 -2.74
CA LEU A 26 -4.56 6.84 -1.93
C LEU A 26 -3.83 7.87 -2.79
N ARG A 27 -3.04 7.43 -3.76
CA ARG A 27 -2.36 8.33 -4.72
C ARG A 27 -3.35 9.19 -5.48
N HIS A 28 -4.48 8.64 -5.92
CA HIS A 28 -5.56 9.42 -6.53
C HIS A 28 -6.16 10.45 -5.57
N LYS A 29 -6.44 10.08 -4.32
CA LYS A 29 -6.96 11.01 -3.30
C LYS A 29 -5.99 12.15 -2.98
N VAL A 30 -4.69 11.86 -2.95
CA VAL A 30 -3.64 12.88 -2.79
C VAL A 30 -3.68 13.87 -3.96
N LEU A 31 -3.67 13.38 -5.20
CA LEU A 31 -3.72 14.23 -6.39
C LEU A 31 -5.00 15.09 -6.44
N GLU A 32 -6.15 14.50 -6.14
CA GLU A 32 -7.41 15.24 -6.10
C GLU A 32 -7.45 16.27 -4.98
N GLY A 33 -6.94 15.91 -3.80
CA GLY A 33 -6.93 16.79 -2.64
C GLY A 33 -5.97 17.97 -2.85
N ASP A 34 -4.81 17.73 -3.45
CA ASP A 34 -3.85 18.76 -3.84
C ASP A 34 -4.48 19.77 -4.82
N ARG A 35 -5.15 19.26 -5.87
CA ARG A 35 -5.88 20.09 -6.84
C ARG A 35 -7.02 20.90 -6.21
N LYS A 36 -7.70 20.36 -5.20
CA LYS A 36 -8.89 20.96 -4.56
C LYS A 36 -8.56 21.74 -3.28
N GLY A 37 -7.28 21.84 -2.89
CA GLY A 37 -6.86 22.47 -1.62
C GLY A 37 -7.39 21.78 -0.36
N ARG A 38 -7.67 20.48 -0.41
CA ARG A 38 -8.16 19.68 0.73
C ARG A 38 -6.98 19.14 1.54
N SER A 39 -7.21 18.86 2.82
CA SER A 39 -6.19 18.17 3.64
C SER A 39 -5.91 16.78 3.06
N ILE A 40 -4.64 16.55 2.71
CA ILE A 40 -4.12 15.29 2.15
C ILE A 40 -3.12 14.59 3.06
N HIS A 41 -2.83 15.16 4.24
CA HIS A 41 -1.77 14.70 5.13
C HIS A 41 -1.87 13.20 5.44
N TRP A 42 -3.02 12.75 5.91
CA TRP A 42 -3.27 11.33 6.24
C TRP A 42 -3.17 10.41 5.02
N TYR A 43 -3.69 10.82 3.86
CA TYR A 43 -3.58 10.02 2.64
C TYR A 43 -2.13 9.89 2.16
N ARG A 44 -1.32 10.93 2.36
CA ARG A 44 0.09 10.94 2.01
C ARG A 44 0.90 10.03 2.94
N GLU A 45 0.67 10.11 4.25
CA GLU A 45 1.32 9.21 5.22
C GLU A 45 0.96 7.75 4.98
N GLU A 46 -0.33 7.45 4.79
CA GLU A 46 -0.79 6.09 4.51
C GLU A 46 -0.18 5.57 3.19
N ALA A 47 -0.10 6.40 2.14
CA ALA A 47 0.52 6.01 0.88
C ALA A 47 2.02 5.69 1.00
N ILE A 48 2.77 6.48 1.78
CA ILE A 48 4.20 6.26 2.02
C ILE A 48 4.42 4.94 2.77
N LEU A 49 3.60 4.65 3.78
CA LEU A 49 3.68 3.39 4.52
C LEU A 49 3.36 2.20 3.61
N LEU A 50 2.31 2.31 2.80
CA LEU A 50 1.93 1.24 1.86
C LEU A 50 2.98 1.00 0.78
N GLU A 51 3.65 2.07 0.31
CA GLU A 51 4.75 1.97 -0.66
C GLU A 51 5.90 1.11 -0.10
N ARG A 52 6.31 1.38 1.14
CA ARG A 52 7.35 0.59 1.82
C ARG A 52 6.95 -0.87 1.98
N VAL A 53 5.70 -1.13 2.40
CA VAL A 53 5.18 -2.49 2.51
C VAL A 53 5.22 -3.20 1.15
N LEU A 54 4.80 -2.54 0.06
CA LEU A 54 4.85 -3.12 -1.28
C LEU A 54 6.29 -3.36 -1.77
N GLU A 55 7.24 -2.48 -1.43
CA GLU A 55 8.66 -2.66 -1.71
C GLU A 55 9.24 -3.87 -0.96
N GLU A 56 8.95 -3.99 0.33
CA GLU A 56 9.37 -5.13 1.15
C GLU A 56 8.78 -6.44 0.62
N LEU A 57 7.50 -6.44 0.23
CA LEU A 57 6.84 -7.61 -0.36
C LEU A 57 7.43 -8.00 -1.74
N ASN A 58 7.96 -7.05 -2.50
CA ASN A 58 8.63 -7.31 -3.78
C ASN A 58 10.07 -7.82 -3.62
N GLN A 59 10.74 -7.43 -2.53
CA GLN A 59 12.10 -7.91 -2.18
C GLN A 59 12.05 -9.24 -1.42
N SER A 60 10.94 -9.52 -0.74
CA SER A 60 10.67 -10.78 -0.08
C SER A 60 10.53 -11.88 -1.12
N ARG A 61 11.61 -12.65 -1.31
CA ARG A 61 11.55 -13.94 -1.99
C ARG A 61 10.71 -14.88 -1.12
N PHE A 62 9.42 -14.99 -1.43
CA PHE A 62 8.60 -16.14 -1.05
C PHE A 62 9.06 -17.38 -1.82
#